data_AF-G4VA83-F1
#
_entry.id   AF-G4VA83-F1
#
_cell.length_a   1.000
_cell.length_b   1.000
_cell.length_c   1.000
_cell.angle_alpha   90.00
_cell.angle_beta   90.00
_cell.angle_gamma   90.00
#
_symmetry.space_group_name_H-M   'P 1'
#
loop_
_entity.id
_entity.type
_entity.pdbx_description
1 polymer ?
#
loop_
_entity_poly.entity_id
_entity_poly.type
_entity_poly.pdbx_seq_one_letter_code
_entity_poly.pdbx_strand_id
1 'polypeptide(L)'
;MTSTSEQRITIALQKITQKLGRCFLENVEDKCSHIRSKDTTWFNNIVQDIVADFQKNSSEACSAVLSQYDINNKEILLEEANKTLNHTKSWRPSGDPEKDIRAHLLPLKRSYMENLSSYSQELDLELGRRSEELRRLRQTLYDAVIEFRSLAEKLQNLSKSTKSCGLCTTEFQESPNSMLDK
;
A
#
# COMPACT_ATOMS: atom_id res chain seq x y z
N MET A 1 -25.86 15.77 17.43
CA MET A 1 -25.25 15.78 16.09
C MET A 1 -24.71 17.17 15.85
N THR A 2 -23.41 17.30 15.61
CA THR A 2 -22.79 18.56 15.18
C THR A 2 -23.20 18.85 13.74
N SER A 3 -23.50 20.11 13.43
CA SER A 3 -23.83 20.51 12.05
C SER A 3 -22.62 20.29 11.14
N THR A 4 -22.87 19.78 9.92
CA THR A 4 -21.82 19.59 8.92
C THR A 4 -21.26 20.94 8.46
N SER A 5 -20.07 20.95 7.88
CA SER A 5 -19.46 22.15 7.33
C SER A 5 -20.35 22.84 6.30
N GLU A 6 -21.00 22.08 5.42
CA GLU A 6 -21.97 22.64 4.47
C GLU A 6 -23.14 23.30 5.18
N GLN A 7 -23.73 22.66 6.20
CA GLN A 7 -24.81 23.26 6.98
C GLN A 7 -24.37 24.57 7.66
N ARG A 8 -23.14 24.60 8.22
CA ARG A 8 -22.58 25.81 8.82
C ARG A 8 -22.42 26.94 7.79
N ILE A 9 -21.94 26.62 6.58
CA ILE A 9 -21.81 27.59 5.49
C ILE A 9 -23.17 28.09 5.03
N THR A 10 -24.15 27.20 4.82
CA THR A 10 -25.52 27.56 4.40
C THR A 10 -26.20 28.46 5.43
N ILE A 11 -26.07 28.17 6.73
CA ILE A 11 -26.61 29.02 7.80
C ILE A 11 -25.93 30.38 7.81
N ALA A 12 -24.60 30.43 7.61
CA ALA A 12 -23.86 31.69 7.55
C ALA A 12 -24.30 32.54 6.35
N LEU A 13 -24.47 31.92 5.18
CA LEU A 13 -24.99 32.58 3.97
C LEU A 13 -26.38 33.15 4.22
N GLN A 14 -27.30 32.37 4.79
CA GLN A 14 -28.65 32.83 5.11
C GLN A 14 -28.64 34.08 5.99
N LYS A 15 -27.76 34.14 7.00
CA LYS A 15 -27.61 35.35 7.84
C LYS A 15 -27.08 36.54 7.05
N ILE A 16 -26.12 36.33 6.15
CA ILE A 16 -25.54 37.38 5.30
C ILE A 16 -26.61 37.92 4.34
N THR A 17 -27.32 37.05 3.63
CA THR A 17 -28.32 37.45 2.63
C THR A 17 -29.53 38.12 3.27
N GLN A 18 -29.94 37.70 4.48
CA GLN A 18 -30.95 38.39 5.28
C GLN A 18 -30.52 39.80 5.68
N LYS A 19 -29.27 39.97 6.15
CA LYS A 19 -28.75 41.28 6.54
C LYS A 19 -28.63 42.21 5.33
N LEU A 20 -28.10 41.73 4.21
CA LEU A 20 -28.00 42.50 2.97
C LEU A 20 -29.38 42.87 2.42
N GLY A 21 -30.34 41.93 2.44
CA GLY A 21 -31.72 42.18 2.05
C GLY A 21 -32.37 43.29 2.88
N ARG A 22 -32.17 43.29 4.20
CA ARG A 22 -32.66 44.35 5.09
C ARG A 22 -32.02 45.71 4.77
N CYS A 23 -30.70 45.77 4.62
CA CYS A 23 -30.01 47.01 4.27
C CYS A 23 -30.44 47.54 2.89
N PHE A 24 -30.70 46.65 1.94
CA PHE A 24 -31.23 47.02 0.62
C PHE A 24 -32.64 47.62 0.73
N LEU A 25 -33.54 46.96 1.47
CA LEU A 25 -34.89 47.47 1.75
C LEU A 25 -34.85 48.87 2.36
N GLU A 26 -34.10 49.07 3.45
CA GLU A 26 -33.99 50.35 4.16
C GLU A 26 -33.49 51.47 3.22
N ASN A 27 -32.46 51.20 2.42
CA ASN A 27 -31.89 52.20 1.50
C ASN A 27 -32.80 52.50 0.30
N VAL A 28 -33.53 51.49 -0.21
CA VAL A 28 -34.48 51.68 -1.33
C VAL A 28 -35.73 52.41 -0.86
N GLU A 29 -36.24 52.11 0.33
CA GLU A 29 -37.37 52.83 0.93
C GLU A 29 -37.08 54.32 1.14
N ASP A 30 -35.87 54.65 1.62
CA ASP A 30 -35.43 56.04 1.82
C ASP A 30 -35.29 56.79 0.48
N LYS A 31 -34.51 56.24 -0.45
CA LYS A 31 -34.19 56.90 -1.73
C LYS A 31 -35.35 56.93 -2.72
N CYS A 32 -36.28 55.98 -2.64
CA CYS A 32 -37.42 55.89 -3.55
C CYS A 32 -38.75 56.25 -2.86
N SER A 33 -38.72 57.02 -1.78
CA SER A 33 -39.89 57.46 -1.01
C SER A 33 -40.99 58.10 -1.87
N HIS A 34 -40.63 58.90 -2.89
CA HIS A 34 -41.61 59.47 -3.82
C HIS A 34 -42.29 58.41 -4.70
N ILE A 35 -41.58 57.37 -5.12
CA ILE A 35 -42.19 56.29 -5.92
C ILE A 35 -43.11 55.48 -5.02
N ARG A 36 -42.66 55.14 -3.81
CA ARG A 36 -43.43 54.43 -2.80
C ARG A 36 -44.73 55.14 -2.42
N SER A 37 -44.76 56.47 -2.41
CA SER A 37 -45.97 57.24 -2.08
C SER A 37 -47.05 57.20 -3.17
N LYS A 38 -46.70 56.84 -4.41
CA LYS A 38 -47.67 56.69 -5.51
C LYS A 38 -48.45 55.38 -5.43
N ASP A 39 -47.75 54.30 -5.09
CA ASP A 39 -48.35 52.97 -4.86
C ASP A 39 -47.48 52.19 -3.88
N THR A 40 -47.85 52.24 -2.60
CA THR A 40 -47.08 51.62 -1.52
C THR A 40 -47.14 50.11 -1.57
N THR A 41 -48.28 49.53 -1.96
CA THR A 41 -48.47 48.08 -2.02
C THR A 41 -47.63 47.49 -3.14
N TRP A 42 -47.72 48.07 -4.34
CA TRP A 42 -46.90 47.67 -5.48
C TRP A 42 -45.41 47.79 -5.17
N PHE A 43 -44.98 48.92 -4.58
CA PHE A 43 -43.59 49.15 -4.24
C PHE A 43 -43.07 48.10 -3.25
N ASN A 44 -43.79 47.87 -2.14
CA ASN A 44 -43.38 46.90 -1.14
C ASN A 44 -43.30 45.48 -1.74
N ASN A 45 -44.25 45.09 -2.58
CA ASN A 45 -44.25 43.78 -3.22
C ASN A 45 -43.02 43.60 -4.13
N ILE A 46 -42.72 44.56 -5.01
CA ILE A 46 -41.55 44.46 -5.92
C ILE A 46 -40.24 44.40 -5.14
N VAL A 47 -40.06 45.24 -4.13
CA VAL A 47 -38.79 45.24 -3.38
C VAL A 47 -38.65 43.95 -2.56
N GLN A 48 -39.75 43.42 -2.02
CA GLN A 48 -39.77 42.12 -1.35
C GLN A 48 -39.44 40.97 -2.33
N ASP A 49 -40.00 40.97 -3.54
CA ASP A 49 -39.72 39.98 -4.58
C ASP A 49 -38.24 40.01 -4.98
N ILE A 50 -37.65 41.21 -5.18
CA ILE A 50 -36.22 41.36 -5.49
C ILE A 50 -35.34 40.77 -4.37
N VAL A 51 -35.67 41.03 -3.10
CA VAL A 51 -34.93 40.48 -1.95
C VAL A 51 -35.09 38.97 -1.86
N ALA A 52 -36.29 38.45 -2.11
CA ALA A 52 -36.56 37.01 -2.12
C ALA A 52 -35.77 36.31 -3.25
N ASP A 53 -35.77 36.87 -4.46
CA ASP A 53 -34.99 36.37 -5.59
C ASP A 53 -33.49 36.40 -5.29
N PHE A 54 -32.98 37.49 -4.69
CA PHE A 54 -31.59 37.56 -4.25
C PHE A 54 -31.23 36.46 -3.26
N GLN A 55 -32.08 36.21 -2.25
CA GLN A 55 -31.85 35.17 -1.24
C GLN A 55 -31.90 33.76 -1.86
N LYS A 56 -32.86 33.52 -2.76
CA LYS A 56 -33.02 32.25 -3.48
C LYS A 56 -31.82 31.98 -4.38
N ASN A 57 -31.48 32.92 -5.26
CA ASN A 57 -30.36 32.79 -6.20
C ASN A 57 -29.02 32.61 -5.46
N SER A 58 -28.83 33.33 -4.35
CA SER A 58 -27.63 33.15 -3.51
C SER A 58 -27.56 31.75 -2.91
N SER A 59 -28.69 31.21 -2.43
CA SER A 59 -28.77 29.88 -1.83
C SER A 59 -28.54 28.78 -2.86
N GLU A 60 -29.09 28.93 -4.07
CA GLU A 60 -28.86 28.01 -5.19
C GLU A 60 -27.40 28.04 -5.64
N ALA A 61 -26.80 29.23 -5.80
CA ALA A 61 -25.39 29.38 -6.14
C ALA A 61 -24.48 28.75 -5.06
N CYS A 62 -24.79 28.95 -3.78
CA CYS A 62 -24.04 28.34 -2.70
C CYS A 62 -24.15 26.81 -2.73
N SER A 63 -25.35 26.27 -2.95
CA SER A 63 -25.56 24.82 -3.04
C SER A 63 -24.77 24.21 -4.20
N ALA A 64 -24.71 24.90 -5.34
CA ALA A 64 -23.90 24.49 -6.49
C ALA A 64 -22.39 24.51 -6.20
N VAL A 65 -21.90 25.55 -5.49
CA VAL A 65 -20.50 25.64 -5.09
C VAL A 65 -20.16 24.54 -4.07
N LEU A 66 -20.99 24.34 -3.05
CA LEU A 66 -20.77 23.33 -2.02
C LEU A 66 -20.70 21.92 -2.63
N SER A 67 -21.61 21.59 -3.55
CA SER A 67 -21.63 20.29 -4.23
C SER A 67 -20.41 20.09 -5.15
N GLN A 68 -19.95 21.14 -5.84
CA GLN A 68 -18.75 21.08 -6.67
C GLN A 68 -17.47 20.77 -5.86
N TYR A 69 -17.38 21.30 -4.64
CA TYR A 69 -16.18 21.14 -3.81
C TYR A 69 -16.22 19.95 -2.85
N ASP A 70 -17.34 19.22 -2.78
CA ASP A 70 -17.53 18.04 -1.92
C ASP A 70 -17.05 18.31 -0.48
N ILE A 71 -17.60 19.37 0.12
CA ILE A 71 -17.08 19.96 1.36
C ILE A 71 -17.22 19.00 2.53
N ASN A 72 -18.32 18.25 2.62
CA ASN A 72 -18.52 17.27 3.70
C ASN A 72 -17.50 16.11 3.61
N ASN A 73 -17.15 15.63 2.40
CA ASN A 73 -16.12 14.61 2.25
C ASN A 73 -14.74 15.13 2.68
N LYS A 74 -14.43 16.40 2.36
CA LYS A 74 -13.20 17.05 2.87
C LYS A 74 -13.18 17.15 4.39
N GLU A 75 -14.32 17.41 5.03
CA GLU A 75 -14.43 17.39 6.49
C GLU A 75 -14.13 15.99 7.06
N ILE A 76 -14.69 14.92 6.45
CA ILE A 76 -14.40 13.54 6.85
C ILE A 76 -12.90 13.22 6.73
N LEU A 77 -12.28 13.57 5.60
CA LEU A 77 -10.85 13.36 5.37
C LEU A 77 -9.99 14.12 6.40
N LEU A 78 -10.38 15.34 6.76
CA LEU A 78 -9.70 16.12 7.79
C LEU A 78 -9.87 15.51 9.18
N GLU A 79 -11.06 15.01 9.52
CA GLU A 79 -11.31 14.32 10.78
C GLU A 79 -10.51 13.02 10.90
N GLU A 80 -10.46 12.21 9.83
CA GLU A 80 -9.66 10.99 9.77
C GLU A 80 -8.17 11.30 9.90
N ALA A 81 -7.67 12.30 9.17
CA ALA A 81 -6.30 12.76 9.28
C ALA A 81 -5.96 13.21 10.71
N ASN A 82 -6.83 13.99 11.35
CA ASN A 82 -6.61 14.45 12.73
C ASN A 82 -6.61 13.31 13.77
N LYS A 83 -7.31 12.20 13.49
CA LYS A 83 -7.32 11.01 14.36
C LYS A 83 -6.10 10.11 14.15
N THR A 84 -5.62 9.99 12.91
CA THR A 84 -4.58 9.02 12.51
C THR A 84 -3.17 9.60 12.50
N LEU A 85 -3.02 10.92 12.34
CA LEU A 85 -1.73 11.57 12.30
C LEU A 85 -1.11 11.64 13.70
N ASN A 86 -0.16 10.76 13.96
CA ASN A 86 0.69 10.79 15.17
C ASN A 86 1.73 11.92 15.16
N HIS A 87 1.67 12.85 14.21
CA HIS A 87 2.63 13.92 14.03
C HIS A 87 1.99 15.28 14.34
N THR A 88 2.70 16.11 15.10
CA THR A 88 2.28 17.48 15.41
C THR A 88 2.17 18.37 14.17
N LYS A 89 2.85 18.00 13.07
CA LYS A 89 2.84 18.73 11.80
C LYS A 89 2.70 17.78 10.63
N SER A 90 1.60 17.90 9.91
CA SER A 90 1.40 17.25 8.61
C SER A 90 2.40 17.79 7.58
N TRP A 91 2.88 16.91 6.68
CA TRP A 91 3.73 17.30 5.56
C TRP A 91 3.05 18.38 4.69
N ARG A 92 3.87 19.28 4.13
CA ARG A 92 3.44 20.34 3.22
C ARG A 92 4.42 20.38 2.04
N PRO A 93 3.94 20.63 0.81
CA PRO A 93 4.82 20.87 -0.33
C PRO A 93 5.85 21.95 0.02
N SER A 94 7.11 21.66 -0.23
CA SER A 94 8.21 22.56 0.06
C SER A 94 8.39 23.65 -0.99
N GLY A 95 7.77 23.47 -2.16
CA GLY A 95 7.95 24.33 -3.32
C GLY A 95 9.13 23.92 -4.19
N ASP A 96 9.88 22.89 -3.78
CA ASP A 96 10.89 22.21 -4.58
C ASP A 96 10.28 20.89 -5.09
N PRO A 97 9.93 20.80 -6.39
CA PRO A 97 9.29 19.62 -6.97
C PRO A 97 10.09 18.35 -6.72
N GLU A 98 11.41 18.43 -6.78
CA GLU A 98 12.29 17.27 -6.66
C GLU A 98 12.31 16.76 -5.20
N LYS A 99 12.32 17.67 -4.23
CA LYS A 99 12.14 17.31 -2.81
C LYS A 99 10.76 16.74 -2.53
N ASP A 100 9.72 17.31 -3.13
CA ASP A 100 8.34 16.89 -2.91
C ASP A 100 8.07 15.51 -3.53
N ILE A 101 8.58 15.26 -4.74
CA ILE A 101 8.54 13.95 -5.40
C ILE A 101 9.27 12.90 -4.54
N ARG A 102 10.49 13.20 -4.05
CA ARG A 102 11.22 12.26 -3.18
C ARG A 102 10.46 11.94 -1.90
N ALA A 103 9.78 12.91 -1.29
CA ALA A 103 8.94 12.68 -0.12
C ALA A 103 7.77 11.73 -0.45
N HIS A 104 7.11 11.93 -1.59
CA HIS A 104 6.05 11.04 -2.07
C HIS A 104 6.53 9.62 -2.39
N LEU A 105 7.75 9.47 -2.91
CA LEU A 105 8.34 8.17 -3.23
C LEU A 105 8.87 7.42 -2.00
N LEU A 106 9.06 8.09 -0.85
CA LEU A 106 9.68 7.48 0.33
C LEU A 106 8.92 6.27 0.88
N PRO A 107 7.58 6.29 1.04
CA PRO A 107 6.83 5.11 1.48
C PRO A 107 6.95 3.93 0.52
N LEU A 108 6.94 4.20 -0.80
CA LEU A 108 7.11 3.17 -1.84
C LEU A 108 8.51 2.55 -1.78
N LYS A 109 9.54 3.39 -1.64
CA LYS A 109 10.93 2.92 -1.48
C LYS A 109 11.09 2.08 -0.21
N ARG A 110 10.47 2.47 0.90
CA ARG A 110 10.50 1.71 2.15
C ARG A 110 9.88 0.33 1.98
N SER A 111 8.66 0.24 1.44
CA SER A 111 7.99 -1.04 1.18
C SER A 111 8.80 -1.93 0.23
N TYR A 112 9.39 -1.35 -0.82
CA TYR A 112 10.27 -2.09 -1.73
C TYR A 112 11.53 -2.62 -1.03
N MET A 113 12.18 -1.82 -0.18
CA MET A 113 13.33 -2.24 0.61
C MET A 113 12.97 -3.35 1.61
N GLU A 114 11.81 -3.25 2.26
CA GLU A 114 11.31 -4.29 3.16
C GLU A 114 11.10 -5.61 2.41
N ASN A 115 10.45 -5.56 1.23
CA ASN A 115 10.27 -6.75 0.38
C ASN A 115 11.60 -7.36 -0.08
N LEU A 116 12.57 -6.53 -0.50
CA LEU A 116 13.91 -7.01 -0.88
C LEU A 116 14.65 -7.64 0.30
N SER A 117 14.52 -7.06 1.49
CA SER A 117 15.11 -7.62 2.71
C SER A 117 14.52 -8.99 3.03
N SER A 118 13.18 -9.12 2.98
CA SER A 118 12.50 -10.40 3.19
C SER A 118 12.94 -11.43 2.15
N TYR A 119 12.99 -11.06 0.87
CA TYR A 119 13.43 -11.95 -0.20
C TYR A 119 14.91 -12.39 -0.02
N SER A 120 15.80 -11.48 0.38
CA SER A 120 17.19 -11.83 0.67
C SER A 120 17.30 -12.82 1.84
N GLN A 121 16.52 -12.63 2.90
CA GLN A 121 16.49 -13.54 4.05
C GLN A 121 15.98 -14.93 3.66
N GLU A 122 14.96 -15.01 2.81
CA GLU A 122 14.46 -16.28 2.27
C GLU A 122 15.55 -17.03 1.49
N LEU A 123 16.28 -16.32 0.62
CA LEU A 123 17.40 -16.89 -0.13
C LEU A 123 18.54 -17.37 0.77
N ASP A 124 18.90 -16.60 1.80
CA ASP A 124 19.94 -16.98 2.75
C ASP A 124 19.56 -18.24 3.53
N LEU A 125 18.29 -18.37 3.93
CA LEU A 125 17.76 -19.58 4.57
C LEU A 125 17.80 -20.79 3.63
N GLU A 126 17.44 -20.60 2.35
CA GLU A 126 17.51 -21.67 1.36
C GLU A 126 18.96 -22.10 1.09
N LEU A 127 19.88 -21.15 0.94
CA LEU A 127 21.31 -21.42 0.79
C LEU A 127 21.86 -22.19 1.98
N GLY A 128 21.49 -21.80 3.21
CA GLY A 128 21.84 -22.51 4.43
C GLY A 128 21.37 -23.97 4.41
N ARG A 129 20.11 -24.21 4.02
CA ARG A 129 19.54 -25.57 3.89
C ARG A 129 20.28 -26.40 2.84
N ARG A 130 20.56 -25.83 1.66
CA ARG A 130 21.28 -26.50 0.56
C ARG A 130 22.74 -26.80 0.91
N SER A 131 23.40 -25.89 1.64
CA SER A 131 24.76 -26.09 2.12
C SER A 131 24.84 -27.25 3.11
N GLU A 132 23.88 -27.34 4.03
CA GLU A 132 23.78 -28.45 4.99
C GLU A 132 23.50 -29.79 4.30
N GLU A 133 22.62 -29.80 3.29
CA GLU A 133 22.37 -30.98 2.45
C GLU A 133 23.65 -31.46 1.75
N LEU A 134 24.43 -30.53 1.16
CA LEU A 134 25.69 -30.82 0.50
C LEU A 134 26.76 -31.34 1.49
N ARG A 135 26.80 -30.80 2.70
CA ARG A 135 27.70 -31.26 3.78
C ARG A 135 27.40 -32.72 4.15
N ARG A 136 26.12 -33.09 4.28
CA ARG A 136 25.69 -34.47 4.57
C ARG A 136 26.07 -35.43 3.45
N LEU A 137 25.78 -35.07 2.20
CA LEU A 137 26.16 -35.88 1.03
C LEU A 137 27.67 -36.09 0.95
N ARG A 138 28.47 -35.06 1.24
CA ARG A 138 29.93 -35.17 1.29
C ARG A 138 30.40 -36.17 2.36
N GLN A 139 29.79 -36.13 3.54
CA GLN A 139 30.13 -37.08 4.61
C GLN A 139 29.79 -38.51 4.20
N THR A 140 28.58 -38.75 3.67
CA THR A 140 28.16 -40.06 3.17
C THR A 140 29.11 -40.60 2.08
N LEU A 141 29.56 -39.74 1.16
CA LEU A 141 30.53 -40.13 0.13
C LEU A 141 31.88 -40.51 0.75
N TYR A 142 32.34 -39.76 1.75
CA TYR A 142 33.60 -40.04 2.44
C TYR A 142 33.55 -41.38 3.18
N ASP A 143 32.45 -41.66 3.88
CA ASP A 143 32.22 -42.92 4.59
C ASP A 143 32.19 -44.09 3.60
N ALA A 144 31.49 -43.95 2.47
CA ALA A 144 31.47 -44.95 1.40
C ALA A 144 32.87 -45.22 0.83
N VAL A 145 33.71 -44.19 0.64
CA VAL A 145 35.09 -44.35 0.17
C VAL A 145 35.94 -45.12 1.18
N ILE A 146 35.75 -44.89 2.49
CA ILE A 146 36.43 -45.66 3.55
C ILE A 146 36.00 -47.12 3.49
N GLU A 147 34.70 -47.39 3.36
CA GLU A 147 34.19 -48.75 3.22
C GLU A 147 34.78 -49.46 2.00
N PHE A 148 34.80 -48.80 0.84
CA PHE A 148 35.41 -49.35 -0.38
C PHE A 148 36.89 -49.66 -0.21
N ARG A 149 37.66 -48.79 0.46
CA ARG A 149 39.08 -49.05 0.76
C ARG A 149 39.25 -50.27 1.66
N SER A 150 38.43 -50.37 2.71
CA SER A 150 38.45 -51.52 3.62
C SER A 150 38.11 -52.83 2.90
N LEU A 151 37.16 -52.78 1.94
CA LEU A 151 36.78 -53.93 1.13
C LEU A 151 37.90 -54.33 0.16
N ALA A 152 38.54 -53.35 -0.49
CA ALA A 152 39.67 -53.58 -1.37
C ALA A 152 40.87 -54.20 -0.62
N GLU A 153 41.16 -53.73 0.60
CA GLU A 153 42.19 -54.34 1.47
C GLU A 153 41.85 -55.79 1.84
N LYS A 154 40.59 -56.08 2.21
CA LYS A 154 40.12 -57.43 2.47
C LYS A 154 40.27 -58.33 1.24
N LEU A 155 39.88 -57.86 0.05
CA LEU A 155 40.06 -58.59 -1.21
C LEU A 155 41.53 -58.84 -1.52
N GLN A 156 42.41 -57.87 -1.27
CA GLN A 156 43.85 -58.04 -1.47
C GLN A 156 44.44 -59.08 -0.50
N ASN A 157 43.99 -59.09 0.76
CA ASN A 157 44.41 -60.08 1.75
C ASN A 157 43.91 -61.49 1.40
N LEU A 158 42.68 -61.62 0.93
CA LEU A 158 42.15 -62.89 0.40
C LEU A 158 42.99 -63.38 -0.78
N SER A 159 43.28 -62.51 -1.75
CA SER A 159 44.11 -62.86 -2.92
C SER A 159 45.52 -63.34 -2.53
N LYS A 160 46.14 -62.70 -1.52
CA LYS A 160 47.43 -63.12 -0.97
C LYS A 160 47.32 -64.47 -0.24
N SER A 161 46.25 -64.69 0.53
CA SER A 161 46.01 -65.95 1.23
C SER A 161 45.77 -67.11 0.26
N THR A 162 45.07 -66.89 -0.85
CA THR A 162 44.87 -67.92 -1.89
C THR A 162 46.19 -68.24 -2.60
N LYS A 163 47.08 -67.25 -2.78
CA LYS A 163 48.43 -67.49 -3.32
C LYS A 163 49.37 -68.21 -2.33
N SER A 164 49.23 -67.98 -1.02
CA SER A 164 50.00 -68.73 -0.01
C SER A 164 49.43 -70.14 0.24
N CYS A 165 48.15 -70.37 -0.06
CA CYS A 165 47.50 -71.68 -0.04
C CYS A 165 47.62 -72.41 -1.41
N GLY A 166 48.75 -72.23 -2.11
CA GLY A 166 49.04 -72.86 -3.39
C GLY A 166 49.69 -74.26 -3.29
N LEU A 167 49.64 -74.90 -2.11
CA LEU A 167 50.24 -76.21 -1.84
C LEU A 167 49.22 -77.28 -1.37
N CYS A 168 47.93 -77.05 -1.61
CA CYS A 168 46.89 -78.06 -1.48
C CYS A 168 46.34 -78.41 -2.87
N THR A 169 47.04 -79.37 -3.51
CA THR A 169 46.48 -80.52 -4.22
C THR A 169 45.22 -80.35 -5.07
N THR A 170 45.43 -80.58 -6.38
CA THR A 170 44.68 -81.49 -7.26
C THR A 170 43.26 -81.12 -7.71
N GLU A 171 43.14 -81.02 -9.03
CA GLU A 171 42.03 -81.56 -9.84
C GLU A 171 40.64 -80.96 -9.61
N PHE A 172 40.32 -79.89 -10.34
CA PHE A 172 39.02 -79.76 -10.99
C PHE A 172 39.21 -79.23 -12.41
N GLN A 173 39.43 -80.17 -13.33
CA GLN A 173 38.96 -80.06 -14.71
C GLN A 173 37.43 -79.97 -14.67
N GLU A 174 36.86 -78.86 -15.15
CA GLU A 174 35.88 -78.88 -16.24
C GLU A 174 35.52 -77.45 -16.68
N SER A 175 35.55 -77.27 -17.99
CA SER A 175 35.28 -76.06 -18.78
C SER A 175 33.85 -76.17 -19.38
N PRO A 176 33.42 -75.31 -20.30
CA PRO A 176 32.88 -73.96 -20.16
C PRO A 176 31.40 -73.88 -20.59
N ASN A 177 30.63 -72.90 -20.11
CA ASN A 177 29.37 -72.47 -20.75
C ASN A 177 29.12 -70.99 -20.38
N SER A 178 29.28 -70.05 -21.30
CA SER A 178 28.41 -69.69 -22.44
C SER A 178 27.41 -68.59 -22.07
N MET A 179 27.47 -67.53 -22.89
CA MET A 179 26.42 -66.57 -23.22
C MET A 179 25.82 -65.71 -22.10
N LEU A 180 26.17 -64.43 -22.11
CA LEU A 180 25.23 -63.37 -22.55
C LEU A 180 25.95 -62.02 -22.69
N ASP A 181 26.21 -61.65 -23.95
CA ASP A 181 26.40 -60.27 -24.41
C ASP A 181 25.02 -59.61 -24.59
N LYS A 182 24.79 -58.48 -23.92
CA LYS A 182 24.24 -57.21 -24.44
C LYS A 182 24.08 -56.19 -23.33
#